data_AF-A0A3N5Q178-F1
#
_entry.id   AF-A0A3N5Q178-F1
#
_cell.length_a   1.000
_cell.length_b   1.000
_cell.length_c   1.000
_cell.angle_alpha   90.00
_cell.angle_beta   90.00
_cell.angle_gamma   90.00
#
_symmetry.space_group_name_H-M   'P 1'
#
loop_
_entity.id
_entity.type
_entity.pdbx_description
1 polymer ?
#
loop_
_entity_poly.entity_id
_entity_poly.type
_entity_poly.pdbx_seq_one_letter_code
_entity_poly.pdbx_strand_id
1 'polypeptide(L)'
;MKKLFLSFVVFSFLLVTGCQENSITDPISSQSPNKVQSNSGIVTQGSVPLQGILEVQGSDNLFYTIEGNIDYTHELIFVDPIPPAQQYHVKLNLSTNAILAGGNDLPGNKNNTVSSESEDVFYVSPEGIYLLEKTFYLQGSFEGMVLVLRFLVTTDGVGLNSMHLAFIDNYTANKTSVQDTIIYPPLEDTMINHY
;
A
#
# COMPACT_ATOMS: atom_id res chain seq x y z
N MET A 1 18.79 9.25 -51.66
CA MET A 1 17.90 8.46 -50.78
C MET A 1 17.96 6.96 -51.13
N LYS A 2 19.10 6.29 -50.92
CA LYS A 2 19.24 4.84 -51.21
C LYS A 2 19.80 4.02 -50.04
N LYS A 3 20.19 4.69 -48.93
CA LYS A 3 20.80 4.04 -47.76
C LYS A 3 19.80 3.73 -46.63
N LEU A 4 18.53 4.13 -46.75
CA LEU A 4 17.51 3.86 -45.73
C LEU A 4 16.77 2.53 -45.93
N PHE A 5 16.69 2.01 -47.17
CA PHE A 5 15.98 0.77 -47.44
C PHE A 5 16.74 -0.50 -46.98
N LEU A 6 18.07 -0.44 -46.87
CA LEU A 6 18.86 -1.62 -46.50
C LEU A 6 18.80 -1.94 -45.00
N SER A 7 18.47 -0.96 -44.15
CA SER A 7 18.40 -1.17 -42.70
C SER A 7 17.12 -1.87 -42.24
N PHE A 8 16.06 -1.88 -43.05
CA PHE A 8 14.77 -2.47 -42.67
C PHE A 8 14.72 -3.99 -42.87
N VAL A 9 15.53 -4.52 -43.79
CA VAL A 9 15.54 -5.96 -44.10
C VAL A 9 16.21 -6.79 -42.99
N VAL A 10 17.18 -6.22 -42.28
CA VAL A 10 17.91 -6.93 -41.20
C VAL A 10 17.08 -7.02 -39.91
N PHE A 11 16.20 -6.05 -39.64
CA PHE A 11 15.35 -6.07 -38.44
C PHE A 11 14.17 -7.04 -38.54
N SER A 12 13.79 -7.47 -39.75
CA SER A 12 12.63 -8.37 -39.95
C SER A 12 12.94 -9.85 -39.71
N PHE A 13 14.21 -10.25 -39.59
CA PHE A 13 14.60 -11.64 -39.32
C PHE A 13 14.71 -11.98 -37.82
N LEU A 14 14.67 -10.98 -36.93
CA LEU A 14 14.72 -11.20 -35.48
C LEU A 14 13.34 -11.46 -34.84
N LEU A 15 12.25 -11.41 -35.60
CA LEU A 15 10.88 -11.62 -35.10
C LEU A 15 10.33 -13.04 -35.32
N VAL A 16 11.14 -14.00 -35.80
CA VAL A 16 10.66 -15.35 -36.16
C VAL A 16 11.15 -16.47 -35.22
N THR A 17 12.04 -16.19 -34.27
CA THR A 17 12.47 -17.18 -33.26
C THR A 17 11.92 -16.82 -31.88
N GLY A 18 10.63 -17.07 -31.68
CA GLY A 18 9.96 -16.80 -30.42
C GLY A 18 8.60 -17.47 -30.22
N CYS A 19 8.29 -18.53 -30.96
CA CYS A 19 7.18 -19.43 -30.61
C CYS A 19 7.71 -20.49 -29.64
N GLN A 20 7.72 -20.19 -28.34
CA GLN A 20 7.77 -21.26 -27.34
C GLN A 20 6.41 -21.98 -27.37
N GLU A 21 6.39 -23.13 -28.03
CA GLU A 21 5.33 -24.12 -27.90
C GLU A 21 5.44 -24.78 -26.53
N ASN A 22 4.82 -24.18 -25.51
CA ASN A 22 4.58 -24.88 -24.26
C ASN A 22 3.36 -25.80 -24.45
N SER A 23 3.65 -27.06 -24.75
CA SER A 23 2.72 -28.17 -24.58
C SER A 23 2.43 -28.34 -23.08
N ILE A 24 1.34 -27.75 -22.60
CA ILE A 24 0.73 -28.19 -21.34
C ILE A 24 -0.15 -29.39 -21.68
N THR A 25 0.33 -30.56 -21.29
CA THR A 25 -0.45 -31.78 -21.18
C THR A 25 -1.55 -31.56 -20.14
N ASP A 26 -2.81 -31.57 -20.55
CA ASP A 26 -3.94 -31.63 -19.61
C ASP A 26 -3.98 -33.01 -18.94
N PRO A 27 -3.91 -33.13 -17.61
CA PRO A 27 -4.42 -34.32 -16.95
C PRO A 27 -5.93 -34.20 -16.81
N ILE A 28 -6.64 -35.02 -17.58
CA ILE A 28 -8.04 -35.36 -17.32
C ILE A 28 -8.08 -36.07 -15.95
N SER A 29 -8.72 -35.45 -14.95
CA SER A 29 -9.16 -36.17 -13.76
C SER A 29 -10.65 -35.93 -13.53
N SER A 30 -11.37 -37.03 -13.58
CA SER A 30 -12.81 -37.17 -13.39
C SER A 30 -13.24 -36.96 -11.94
N GLN A 31 -14.26 -36.11 -11.76
CA GLN A 31 -15.26 -36.08 -10.68
C GLN A 31 -14.79 -36.00 -9.21
N SER A 32 -15.14 -34.87 -8.57
CA SER A 32 -15.80 -34.85 -7.25
C SER A 32 -16.58 -33.53 -7.09
N PRO A 33 -17.90 -33.54 -6.78
CA PRO A 33 -18.66 -32.34 -6.48
C PRO A 33 -18.45 -31.97 -5.01
N ASN A 34 -17.27 -31.47 -4.69
CA ASN A 34 -17.05 -30.68 -3.49
C ASN A 34 -16.18 -29.51 -3.90
N LYS A 35 -16.85 -28.50 -4.47
CA LYS A 35 -16.29 -27.18 -4.67
C LYS A 35 -16.12 -26.56 -3.27
N VAL A 36 -15.07 -26.95 -2.56
CA VAL A 36 -14.48 -26.02 -1.60
C VAL A 36 -13.83 -24.97 -2.48
N GLN A 37 -14.57 -23.91 -2.73
CA GLN A 37 -14.06 -22.71 -3.35
C GLN A 37 -12.99 -22.20 -2.39
N SER A 38 -11.75 -22.62 -2.61
CA SER A 38 -10.59 -21.99 -2.02
C SER A 38 -10.68 -20.53 -2.44
N ASN A 39 -11.09 -19.65 -1.54
CA ASN A 39 -10.95 -18.22 -1.71
C ASN A 39 -9.44 -17.94 -1.75
N SER A 40 -8.79 -18.23 -2.87
CA SER A 40 -7.41 -17.83 -3.11
C SER A 40 -7.46 -16.33 -3.36
N GLY A 41 -7.40 -15.57 -2.27
CA GLY A 41 -7.27 -14.13 -2.34
C GLY A 41 -6.05 -13.77 -3.19
N ILE A 42 -6.12 -12.64 -3.88
CA ILE A 42 -4.94 -12.12 -4.58
C ILE A 42 -4.02 -11.56 -3.49
N VAL A 43 -2.89 -12.21 -3.27
CA VAL A 43 -1.89 -11.80 -2.27
C VAL A 43 -0.72 -11.15 -2.99
N THR A 44 -0.44 -9.90 -2.61
CA THR A 44 0.72 -9.14 -3.07
C THR A 44 1.60 -8.79 -1.87
N GLN A 45 2.90 -8.99 -2.01
CA GLN A 45 3.89 -8.62 -0.99
C GLN A 45 4.83 -7.57 -1.56
N GLY A 46 5.33 -6.70 -0.69
CA GLY A 46 6.28 -5.68 -1.08
C GLY A 46 6.90 -4.98 0.11
N SER A 47 7.71 -3.97 -0.19
CA SER A 47 8.39 -3.16 0.82
C SER A 47 8.36 -1.70 0.39
N VAL A 48 8.07 -0.81 1.33
CA VAL A 48 8.08 0.64 1.16
C VAL A 48 9.30 1.20 1.89
N PRO A 49 10.26 1.83 1.18
CA PRO A 49 11.42 2.41 1.84
C PRO A 49 11.03 3.65 2.65
N LEU A 50 11.54 3.72 3.87
CA LEU A 50 11.45 4.89 4.74
C LEU A 50 12.81 5.57 4.73
N GLN A 51 12.97 6.56 3.84
CA GLN A 51 14.19 7.33 3.75
C GLN A 51 13.88 8.81 3.59
N GLY A 52 14.52 9.65 4.41
CA GLY A 52 14.42 11.09 4.28
C GLY A 52 14.69 11.85 5.57
N ILE A 53 14.49 13.16 5.50
CA ILE A 53 14.54 14.06 6.65
C ILE A 53 13.10 14.40 7.02
N LEU A 54 12.75 14.18 8.27
CA LEU A 54 11.43 14.42 8.85
C LEU A 54 11.47 15.63 9.76
N GLU A 55 10.58 16.58 9.49
CA GLU A 55 10.25 17.66 10.41
C GLU A 55 9.28 17.15 11.49
N VAL A 56 9.48 17.60 12.73
CA VAL A 56 8.55 17.32 13.83
C VAL A 56 7.43 18.34 13.81
N GLN A 57 6.21 17.91 13.48
CA GLN A 57 5.03 18.78 13.50
C GLN A 57 4.77 19.34 14.90
N GLY A 58 4.56 20.65 14.96
CA GLY A 58 4.37 21.39 16.21
C GLY A 58 5.66 21.72 16.95
N SER A 59 6.82 21.56 16.32
CA SER A 59 8.12 21.99 16.84
C SER A 59 8.80 22.95 15.87
N ASP A 60 9.39 24.03 16.39
CA ASP A 60 10.21 24.93 15.58
C ASP A 60 11.62 24.35 15.41
N ASN A 61 11.99 24.00 14.17
CA ASN A 61 13.33 23.57 13.77
C ASN A 61 13.84 22.22 14.33
N LEU A 62 12.96 21.26 14.61
CA LEU A 62 13.37 19.92 15.00
C LEU A 62 13.27 18.94 13.83
N PHE A 63 14.40 18.35 13.45
CA PHE A 63 14.52 17.46 12.30
C PHE A 63 15.24 16.16 12.66
N TYR A 64 14.78 15.06 12.05
CA TYR A 64 15.38 13.73 12.17
C TYR A 64 15.51 13.08 10.81
N THR A 65 16.61 12.38 10.57
CA THR A 65 16.75 11.46 9.44
C THR A 65 16.13 10.12 9.80
N ILE A 66 15.33 9.55 8.90
CA ILE A 66 14.81 8.19 9.01
C ILE A 66 15.44 7.28 7.95
N GLU A 67 15.76 6.05 8.34
CA GLU A 67 16.21 4.99 7.44
C GLU A 67 15.58 3.66 7.86
N GLY A 68 14.94 2.96 6.93
CA GLY A 68 14.31 1.67 7.18
C GLY A 68 13.32 1.29 6.09
N ASN A 69 12.48 0.31 6.38
CA ASN A 69 11.44 -0.15 5.46
C ASN A 69 10.14 -0.51 6.19
N ILE A 70 9.05 -0.56 5.42
CA ILE A 70 7.80 -1.20 5.82
C ILE A 70 7.53 -2.34 4.86
N ASP A 71 7.65 -3.55 5.37
CA ASP A 71 7.23 -4.73 4.65
C ASP A 71 5.71 -4.88 4.78
N TYR A 72 5.05 -5.24 3.68
CA TYR A 72 3.61 -5.40 3.68
C TYR A 72 3.16 -6.68 2.97
N THR A 73 2.02 -7.20 3.42
CA THR A 73 1.23 -8.21 2.71
C THR A 73 -0.17 -7.65 2.51
N HIS A 74 -0.54 -7.46 1.25
CA HIS A 74 -1.84 -6.97 0.79
C HIS A 74 -2.61 -8.16 0.22
N GLU A 75 -3.75 -8.48 0.82
CA GLU A 75 -4.60 -9.60 0.43
C GLU A 75 -6.00 -9.11 0.08
N LEU A 76 -6.45 -9.40 -1.14
CA LEU A 76 -7.81 -9.13 -1.58
C LEU A 76 -8.73 -10.32 -1.25
N ILE A 77 -9.71 -10.11 -0.40
CA ILE A 77 -10.69 -11.11 0.03
C ILE A 77 -12.01 -10.85 -0.70
N PHE A 78 -12.45 -11.82 -1.51
CA PHE A 78 -13.70 -11.77 -2.25
C PHE A 78 -14.87 -12.13 -1.33
N VAL A 79 -15.81 -11.21 -1.15
CA VAL A 79 -16.99 -11.42 -0.27
C VAL A 79 -18.20 -11.84 -1.09
N ASP A 80 -18.50 -11.13 -2.17
CA ASP A 80 -19.51 -11.52 -3.14
C ASP A 80 -18.95 -11.34 -4.56
N PRO A 81 -18.60 -12.46 -5.25
CA PRO A 81 -18.06 -12.39 -6.60
C PRO A 81 -19.15 -12.21 -7.68
N ILE A 82 -20.44 -12.24 -7.32
CA ILE A 82 -21.53 -12.27 -8.29
C ILE A 82 -21.99 -10.84 -8.63
N PRO A 83 -22.02 -10.45 -9.92
CA PRO A 83 -22.55 -9.17 -10.36
C PRO A 83 -24.01 -8.93 -9.88
N PRO A 84 -24.42 -7.67 -9.66
CA PRO A 84 -23.80 -6.44 -10.16
C PRO A 84 -22.83 -5.73 -9.20
N ALA A 85 -22.70 -6.17 -7.94
CA ALA A 85 -21.97 -5.42 -6.92
C ALA A 85 -20.86 -6.26 -6.30
N GLN A 86 -19.73 -6.37 -7.00
CA GLN A 86 -18.56 -7.07 -6.48
C GLN A 86 -18.05 -6.38 -5.21
N GLN A 87 -17.91 -7.14 -4.13
CA GLN A 87 -17.45 -6.65 -2.84
C GLN A 87 -16.12 -7.29 -2.46
N TYR A 88 -15.17 -6.43 -2.07
CA TYR A 88 -13.84 -6.81 -1.66
C TYR A 88 -13.54 -6.27 -0.27
N HIS A 89 -12.88 -7.08 0.54
CA HIS A 89 -12.10 -6.57 1.66
C HIS A 89 -10.63 -6.58 1.27
N VAL A 90 -9.90 -5.59 1.75
CA VAL A 90 -8.44 -5.63 1.76
C VAL A 90 -8.02 -5.99 3.18
N LYS A 91 -7.26 -7.07 3.31
CA LYS A 91 -6.48 -7.40 4.50
C LYS A 91 -5.05 -6.91 4.28
N LEU A 92 -4.61 -5.97 5.10
CA LEU A 92 -3.28 -5.39 5.03
C LEU A 92 -2.50 -5.71 6.30
N ASN A 93 -1.39 -6.43 6.13
CA ASN A 93 -0.41 -6.62 7.18
C ASN A 93 0.78 -5.68 6.91
N LEU A 94 1.22 -4.98 7.93
CA LEU A 94 2.39 -4.10 7.88
C LEU A 94 3.38 -4.53 8.96
N SER A 95 4.66 -4.59 8.61
CA SER A 95 5.77 -4.75 9.53
C SER A 95 6.77 -3.65 9.27
N THR A 96 6.96 -2.77 10.26
CA THR A 96 7.85 -1.61 10.17
C THR A 96 9.12 -1.89 10.95
N ASN A 97 10.26 -1.59 10.33
CA ASN A 97 11.55 -1.55 11.01
C ASN A 97 12.36 -0.37 10.47
N ALA A 98 12.58 0.64 11.30
CA ALA A 98 13.32 1.83 10.94
C ALA A 98 14.12 2.40 12.11
N ILE A 99 15.13 3.19 11.77
CA ILE A 99 16.01 3.90 12.68
C ILE A 99 15.85 5.39 12.43
N LEU A 100 15.82 6.17 13.50
CA LEU A 100 15.88 7.62 13.47
C LEU A 100 17.21 8.11 14.03
N ALA A 101 17.83 9.01 13.28
CA ALA A 101 19.07 9.67 13.63
C ALA A 101 18.92 11.19 13.45
N GLY A 102 19.20 11.98 14.48
CA GLY A 102 19.07 13.44 14.39
C GLY A 102 18.91 14.10 15.75
N GLY A 103 18.92 15.43 15.78
CA GLY A 103 19.09 16.21 17.01
C GLY A 103 20.56 16.44 17.39
N ASN A 104 20.81 17.09 18.52
CA ASN A 104 22.16 17.33 19.08
C ASN A 104 22.83 16.04 19.60
N ASP A 105 22.49 14.90 19.04
CA ASP A 105 22.94 13.59 19.50
C ASP A 105 24.45 13.48 19.32
N LEU A 106 25.14 13.49 20.46
CA LEU A 106 26.56 13.20 20.57
C LEU A 106 26.85 11.82 19.96
N PRO A 107 28.01 11.62 19.34
CA PRO A 107 28.40 10.32 18.80
C PRO A 107 28.38 9.27 19.92
N GLY A 108 27.43 8.34 19.83
CA GLY A 108 27.17 7.30 20.85
C GLY A 108 25.76 7.30 21.43
N ASN A 109 24.88 8.24 21.06
CA ASN A 109 23.50 8.25 21.55
C ASN A 109 22.61 7.22 20.85
N LYS A 110 21.68 6.67 21.63
CA LYS A 110 20.88 5.47 21.39
C LYS A 110 20.24 5.46 19.99
N ASN A 111 20.32 4.32 19.30
CA ASN A 111 19.55 4.06 18.08
C ASN A 111 18.07 4.16 18.44
N ASN A 112 17.43 5.27 18.08
CA ASN A 112 16.00 5.40 18.24
C ASN A 112 15.36 4.60 17.12
N THR A 113 14.51 3.65 17.47
CA THR A 113 13.98 2.67 16.53
C THR A 113 12.48 2.74 16.47
N VAL A 114 11.93 2.41 15.32
CA VAL A 114 10.52 2.12 15.13
C VAL A 114 10.43 0.66 14.74
N SER A 115 9.78 -0.13 15.59
CA SER A 115 9.44 -1.51 15.28
C SER A 115 8.00 -1.76 15.68
N SER A 116 7.19 -2.20 14.73
CA SER A 116 5.76 -2.44 14.94
C SER A 116 5.20 -3.34 13.85
N GLU A 117 4.21 -4.14 14.23
CA GLU A 117 3.40 -4.94 13.33
C GLU A 117 1.94 -4.53 13.49
N SER A 118 1.20 -4.51 12.38
CA SER A 118 -0.23 -4.27 12.40
C SER A 118 -0.96 -5.07 11.33
N GLU A 119 -2.17 -5.49 11.65
CA GLU A 119 -3.12 -6.10 10.72
C GLU A 119 -4.37 -5.23 10.67
N ASP A 120 -4.83 -4.89 9.46
CA ASP A 120 -6.06 -4.15 9.23
C ASP A 120 -6.92 -4.85 8.18
N VAL A 121 -8.23 -4.82 8.38
CA VAL A 121 -9.20 -5.30 7.40
C VAL A 121 -10.22 -4.19 7.16
N PHE A 122 -10.37 -3.77 5.91
CA PHE A 122 -11.31 -2.71 5.54
C PHE A 122 -11.88 -2.91 4.14
N TYR A 123 -13.01 -2.25 3.90
CA TYR A 123 -13.68 -2.24 2.61
C TYR A 123 -13.00 -1.24 1.67
N VAL A 124 -12.73 -1.67 0.43
CA VAL A 124 -12.25 -0.80 -0.64
C VAL A 124 -13.15 -1.02 -1.85
N SER A 125 -13.70 0.06 -2.41
CA SER A 125 -14.45 -0.04 -3.67
C SER A 125 -13.50 -0.41 -4.81
N PRO A 126 -13.97 -1.06 -5.89
CA PRO A 126 -13.11 -1.54 -6.98
C PRO A 126 -12.24 -0.44 -7.61
N GLU A 127 -12.77 0.79 -7.70
CA GLU A 127 -12.07 1.96 -8.25
C GLU A 127 -11.66 2.97 -7.15
N GLY A 128 -11.76 2.55 -5.88
CA GLY A 128 -11.57 3.44 -4.73
C GLY A 128 -10.14 3.50 -4.23
N ILE A 129 -9.84 4.60 -3.54
CA ILE A 129 -8.64 4.76 -2.74
C ILE A 129 -9.07 4.90 -1.29
N TYR A 130 -8.58 4.01 -0.43
CA TYR A 130 -8.73 4.11 1.01
C TYR A 130 -7.48 4.77 1.60
N LEU A 131 -7.67 5.84 2.37
CA LEU A 131 -6.59 6.54 3.06
C LEU A 131 -6.39 5.93 4.45
N LEU A 132 -5.37 5.09 4.61
CA LEU A 132 -5.03 4.47 5.88
C LEU A 132 -3.96 5.30 6.60
N GLU A 133 -4.26 5.77 7.81
CA GLU A 133 -3.30 6.46 8.68
C GLU A 133 -2.84 5.54 9.81
N LYS A 134 -1.53 5.39 9.98
CA LYS A 134 -0.90 4.61 11.04
C LYS A 134 0.02 5.47 11.88
N THR A 135 0.01 5.19 13.17
CA THR A 135 0.84 5.87 14.16
C THR A 135 1.70 4.84 14.85
N PHE A 136 3.01 5.03 14.81
CA PHE A 136 4.00 4.13 15.38
C PHE A 136 4.78 4.85 16.48
N TYR A 137 4.84 4.23 17.66
CA TYR A 137 5.58 4.79 18.79
C TYR A 137 7.08 4.62 18.56
N LEU A 138 7.84 5.70 18.79
CA LEU A 138 9.28 5.63 18.76
C LEU A 138 9.79 4.94 20.03
N GLN A 139 10.78 4.07 19.87
CA GLN A 139 11.52 3.45 20.97
C GLN A 139 12.84 4.20 21.18
N GLY A 140 13.29 4.32 22.43
CA GLY A 140 14.54 5.01 22.76
C GLY A 140 14.30 6.28 23.59
N SER A 141 15.02 7.35 23.27
CA SER A 141 15.01 8.60 24.06
C SER A 141 13.92 9.60 23.61
N PHE A 142 13.11 9.26 22.61
CA PHE A 142 12.05 10.13 22.09
C PHE A 142 10.72 9.92 22.81
N GLU A 143 10.70 10.20 24.11
CA GLU A 143 9.46 10.14 24.89
C GLU A 143 8.40 11.08 24.28
N GLY A 144 7.19 10.55 24.08
CA GLY A 144 6.06 11.31 23.58
C GLY A 144 6.08 11.64 22.09
N MET A 145 7.06 11.17 21.30
CA MET A 145 7.04 11.32 19.84
C MET A 145 6.50 10.06 19.15
N VAL A 146 5.85 10.28 18.01
CA VAL A 146 5.33 9.22 17.14
C VAL A 146 5.67 9.49 15.68
N LEU A 147 5.87 8.39 14.93
CA LEU A 147 5.92 8.39 13.48
C LEU A 147 4.51 8.20 12.93
N VAL A 148 4.06 9.14 12.11
CA VAL A 148 2.74 9.09 11.47
C VAL A 148 2.94 8.86 9.97
N LEU A 149 2.31 7.80 9.48
CA LEU A 149 2.37 7.36 8.09
C LEU A 149 0.96 7.32 7.49
N ARG A 150 0.81 7.86 6.30
CA ARG A 150 -0.44 7.76 5.52
C ARG A 150 -0.20 6.95 4.27
N PHE A 151 -1.05 5.95 4.05
CA PHE A 151 -1.01 5.07 2.91
C PHE A 151 -2.23 5.28 2.03
N LEU A 152 -2.01 5.21 0.71
CA LEU A 152 -3.06 5.03 -0.28
C LEU A 152 -3.20 3.53 -0.50
N VAL A 153 -4.37 2.98 -0.18
CA VAL A 153 -4.66 1.56 -0.37
C VAL A 153 -5.74 1.41 -1.41
N THR A 154 -5.48 0.55 -2.40
CA THR A 154 -6.39 0.23 -3.50
C THR A 154 -6.57 -1.30 -3.58
N THR A 155 -7.37 -1.78 -4.53
CA THR A 155 -7.43 -3.21 -4.86
C THR A 155 -6.13 -3.74 -5.46
N ASP A 156 -5.29 -2.86 -6.01
CA ASP A 156 -4.08 -3.24 -6.76
C ASP A 156 -2.82 -3.18 -5.90
N GLY A 157 -2.86 -2.46 -4.78
CA GLY A 157 -1.74 -2.40 -3.87
C GLY A 157 -1.77 -1.22 -2.91
N VAL A 158 -0.59 -0.91 -2.39
CA VAL A 158 -0.36 0.06 -1.30
C VAL A 158 0.76 1.01 -1.71
N GLY A 159 0.54 2.31 -1.49
CA GLY A 159 1.56 3.34 -1.67
C GLY A 159 1.66 4.25 -0.44
N LEU A 160 2.86 4.74 -0.14
CA LEU A 160 3.07 5.73 0.92
C LEU A 160 2.74 7.13 0.38
N ASN A 161 1.80 7.81 1.02
CA ASN A 161 1.39 9.17 0.68
C ASN A 161 2.21 10.22 1.42
N SER A 162 2.37 10.04 2.74
CA SER A 162 3.07 11.01 3.58
C SER A 162 3.65 10.36 4.82
N MET A 163 4.73 10.96 5.33
CA MET A 163 5.42 10.55 6.53
C MET A 163 5.85 11.81 7.29
N HIS A 164 5.60 11.84 8.60
CA HIS A 164 6.06 12.93 9.48
C HIS A 164 6.16 12.47 10.93
N LEU A 165 6.85 13.27 11.75
CA LEU A 165 6.92 13.08 13.19
C LEU A 165 5.96 14.06 13.88
N ALA A 166 5.44 13.66 15.02
CA ALA A 166 4.61 14.53 15.86
C ALA A 166 4.78 14.15 17.34
N PHE A 167 4.51 15.11 18.22
CA PHE A 167 4.27 14.80 19.63
C PHE A 167 2.86 14.21 19.80
N ILE A 168 2.73 13.17 20.62
CA ILE A 168 1.48 12.44 20.85
C ILE A 168 0.36 13.36 21.35
N ASP A 169 0.69 14.34 22.18
CA ASP A 169 -0.27 15.30 22.73
C ASP A 169 -0.86 16.21 21.64
N ASN A 170 -0.02 16.67 20.70
CA ASN A 170 -0.46 17.49 19.56
C ASN A 170 -1.27 16.65 18.56
N TYR A 171 -0.85 15.41 18.33
CA TYR A 171 -1.49 14.53 17.37
C TYR A 171 -2.89 14.09 17.82
N THR A 172 -3.03 13.70 19.09
CA THR A 172 -4.34 13.30 19.65
C THR A 172 -5.34 14.46 19.63
N ALA A 173 -4.92 15.67 20.00
CA ALA A 173 -5.75 16.87 19.92
C ALA A 173 -6.26 17.18 18.50
N ASN A 174 -5.40 17.01 17.49
CA ASN A 174 -5.77 17.24 16.08
C ASN A 174 -6.63 16.10 15.49
N LYS A 175 -6.47 14.86 15.96
CA LYS A 175 -7.30 13.74 15.48
C LYS A 175 -8.75 13.87 15.95
N THR A 176 -8.97 14.37 17.16
CA THR A 176 -10.32 14.60 17.69
C THR A 176 -11.07 15.71 16.94
N SER A 177 -10.38 16.57 16.18
CA SER A 177 -11.02 17.62 15.38
C SER A 177 -11.29 17.24 13.91
N VAL A 178 -10.77 16.09 13.44
CA VAL A 178 -10.81 15.68 12.01
C VAL A 178 -11.60 14.38 11.76
N GLN A 179 -12.01 13.64 12.80
CA GLN A 179 -12.94 12.51 12.62
C GLN A 179 -14.35 13.01 12.29
N ASP A 180 -14.63 13.22 11.00
CA ASP A 180 -15.92 12.96 10.32
C ASP A 180 -15.86 13.54 8.90
N THR A 181 -15.10 12.92 7.99
CA THR A 181 -15.30 13.17 6.56
C THR A 181 -15.03 11.91 5.76
N ILE A 182 -16.03 11.05 5.70
CA ILE A 182 -16.13 10.08 4.61
C ILE A 182 -16.60 10.87 3.40
N ILE A 183 -15.70 11.14 2.45
CA ILE A 183 -16.09 11.75 1.17
C ILE A 183 -16.73 10.64 0.34
N TYR A 184 -18.05 10.49 0.47
CA TYR A 184 -18.83 9.74 -0.52
C TYR A 184 -18.97 10.62 -1.77
N PRO A 185 -18.74 10.09 -2.99
CA PRO A 185 -19.19 10.78 -4.20
C PRO A 185 -20.72 10.92 -4.14
N PRO A 186 -21.30 12.04 -4.61
CA PRO A 186 -22.73 12.23 -4.62
C PRO A 186 -23.38 11.15 -5.50
N LEU A 187 -24.34 10.42 -4.94
CA LEU A 187 -25.22 9.55 -5.70
C LEU A 187 -26.09 10.44 -6.59
N GLU A 188 -25.87 10.39 -7.91
CA GLU A 188 -26.79 10.99 -8.87
C GLU A 188 -28.13 10.27 -8.79
N ASP A 189 -29.12 10.98 -8.26
CA ASP A 189 -30.52 10.57 -8.15
C ASP A 189 -31.11 10.40 -9.57
N THR A 190 -31.03 9.18 -10.10
CA THR A 190 -31.77 8.80 -11.31
C THR A 190 -33.23 8.54 -10.93
N MET A 191 -34.01 9.63 -10.84
CA MET A 191 -35.47 9.58 -10.76
C MET A 191 -36.03 9.04 -12.08
N ILE A 192 -36.19 7.72 -12.16
CA ILE A 192 -37.02 7.05 -13.17
C ILE A 192 -38.48 7.27 -12.78
N ASN A 193 -39.12 8.27 -13.36
CA ASN A 193 -40.58 8.39 -13.32
C ASN A 193 -41.18 7.44 -14.36
N HIS A 194 -41.81 6.36 -13.88
CA HIS A 194 -42.81 5.62 -14.63
C HIS A 194 -44.21 6.04 -14.16
N TYR A 195 -44.90 6.82 -14.99
CA TYR A 195 -46.35 6.81 -15.15
C TYR A 195 -46.69 7.19 -16.58
#